data_AF-A0A6A5FK96-F1
#
_entry.id   AF-A0A6A5FK96-F1
#
_cell.length_a   1.000
_cell.length_b   1.000
_cell.length_c   1.000
_cell.angle_alpha   90.00
_cell.angle_beta   90.00
_cell.angle_gamma   90.00
#
_symmetry.space_group_name_H-M   'P 1'
#
loop_
_entity.id
_entity.type
_entity.pdbx_description
1 polymer ?
#
loop_
_entity_poly.entity_id
_entity_poly.type
_entity_poly.pdbx_seq_one_letter_code
_entity_poly.pdbx_strand_id
1 'polypeptide(L)'
;MERLLLTIIIIIIIAGAGLSAVSSAAGLQYYLFYDRKNFTEAQRYCREKHKDLVTVDSMEVMKILNNTADLDMFYSNNSYRAWTGLYHLPNPWRWSLSDTSFYKPGETEFRQWASGQPDARYSDKTCTGMGPDGLWFNDDCNSRPYTVCADVRGSDVTFVLIKTFMTWPEAQSYCRAHHTDLPSVRNMAENQKVQAVVGLNLVWIGLFRDSWKWSDGSNSSFSFWKNGQPDYNNGNETCVAADFSQSGAWEEWPCDMERAFICYGPVVSNKVMMKVKFENKKNLNLTDPAVMEAMLKQLKQKLRAQGLDDNIKLSWRKQADGKVFHKEDKKTNKRRRKREEL
;
A
#
# COMPACT_ATOMS: atom_id res chain seq x y z
N MET A 1 -46.88 4.72 30.80
CA MET A 1 -45.55 5.10 30.28
C MET A 1 -44.82 3.84 29.85
N GLU A 2 -44.53 3.70 28.56
CA GLU A 2 -43.83 2.51 28.03
C GLU A 2 -42.30 2.73 28.09
N ARG A 3 -41.60 1.75 28.68
CA ARG A 3 -40.13 1.69 28.70
C ARG A 3 -39.64 0.70 27.67
N LEU A 4 -38.65 1.11 26.89
CA LEU A 4 -38.10 0.33 25.79
C LEU A 4 -36.62 0.09 26.01
N LEU A 5 -36.18 -1.12 25.65
CA LEU A 5 -34.79 -1.55 25.65
C LEU A 5 -34.30 -1.63 24.20
N LEU A 6 -33.13 -1.05 23.96
CA LEU A 6 -32.53 -0.94 22.63
C LEU A 6 -31.07 -1.32 22.68
N THR A 7 -30.56 -1.79 21.55
CA THR A 7 -29.12 -2.05 21.39
C THR A 7 -28.57 -1.24 20.21
N ILE A 8 -27.56 -0.42 20.50
CA ILE A 8 -26.90 0.49 19.56
C ILE A 8 -25.49 -0.02 19.30
N ILE A 9 -25.04 0.04 18.05
CA ILE A 9 -23.63 -0.16 17.71
C ILE A 9 -22.96 1.21 17.75
N ILE A 10 -21.96 1.35 18.60
CA ILE A 10 -21.04 2.47 18.61
C ILE A 10 -19.77 2.01 17.92
N ILE A 11 -19.36 2.72 16.89
CA ILE A 11 -18.08 2.51 16.24
C ILE A 11 -17.13 3.55 16.82
N ILE A 12 -16.25 3.11 17.71
CA ILE A 12 -15.18 3.91 18.29
C ILE A 12 -13.93 3.66 17.45
N ILE A 13 -13.43 4.71 16.81
CA ILE A 13 -12.10 4.66 16.22
C ILE A 13 -11.13 4.83 17.38
N ILE A 14 -10.59 3.72 17.90
CA ILE A 14 -9.57 3.77 18.94
C ILE A 14 -8.23 3.84 18.21
N ALA A 15 -7.60 5.01 18.26
CA ALA A 15 -6.15 5.07 18.11
C ALA A 15 -5.56 4.21 19.24
N GLY A 16 -5.06 3.02 18.92
CA GLY A 16 -4.51 2.09 19.90
C GLY A 16 -3.42 2.76 20.73
N ALA A 17 -3.23 2.33 21.98
CA ALA A 17 -2.33 2.92 22.98
C ALA A 17 -0.81 2.70 22.71
N GLY A 18 -0.37 2.92 21.48
CA GLY A 18 0.94 3.50 21.18
C GLY A 18 0.66 4.85 20.52
N LEU A 19 1.38 5.93 20.87
CA LEU A 19 1.11 7.28 20.35
C LEU A 19 0.79 7.24 18.85
N SER A 20 -0.49 7.33 18.49
CA SER A 20 -0.96 7.18 17.12
C SER A 20 -1.93 8.31 16.80
N ALA A 21 -1.47 9.26 15.99
CA ALA A 21 -2.32 10.28 15.41
C ALA A 21 -3.07 9.68 14.21
N VAL A 22 -4.39 9.70 14.25
CA VAL A 22 -5.25 9.27 13.13
C VAL A 22 -5.39 10.44 12.16
N SER A 23 -4.77 10.36 10.98
CA SER A 23 -5.06 11.28 9.87
C SER A 23 -5.42 10.51 8.61
N SER A 24 -6.51 10.93 7.97
CA SER A 24 -7.32 10.19 7.01
C SER A 24 -6.91 10.47 5.55
N ALA A 25 -5.67 10.15 5.20
CA ALA A 25 -5.35 9.91 3.80
C ALA A 25 -5.81 8.47 3.45
N ALA A 26 -6.91 8.33 2.70
CA ALA A 26 -7.39 7.07 2.12
C ALA A 26 -7.86 5.93 3.07
N GLY A 27 -8.35 6.25 4.29
CA GLY A 27 -8.90 5.20 5.18
C GLY A 27 -7.85 4.25 5.77
N LEU A 28 -6.59 4.65 5.68
CA LEU A 28 -5.45 3.99 6.31
C LEU A 28 -5.07 4.72 7.60
N GLN A 29 -4.52 3.97 8.53
CA GLN A 29 -3.89 4.48 9.74
C GLN A 29 -2.43 4.03 9.74
N TYR A 30 -1.54 4.92 10.20
CA TYR A 30 -0.11 4.69 10.31
C TYR A 30 0.27 4.56 11.78
N TYR A 31 1.19 3.64 12.08
CA TYR A 31 1.61 3.32 13.44
C TYR A 31 3.13 3.29 13.47
N LEU A 32 3.74 4.24 14.18
CA LEU A 32 5.18 4.29 14.40
C LEU A 32 5.52 3.57 15.71
N PHE A 33 6.37 2.56 15.62
CA PHE A 33 6.85 1.78 16.76
C PHE A 33 8.32 2.08 17.00
N TYR A 34 8.64 2.51 18.21
CA TYR A 34 10.02 2.84 18.62
C TYR A 34 10.82 1.62 19.08
N ASP A 35 10.17 0.47 19.27
CA ASP A 35 10.84 -0.81 19.44
C ASP A 35 11.74 -1.07 18.25
N ARG A 36 12.97 -1.51 18.50
CA ARG A 36 13.92 -1.79 17.42
C ARG A 36 13.79 -3.23 16.94
N LYS A 37 13.68 -3.38 15.62
CA LYS A 37 13.59 -4.67 14.92
C LYS A 37 14.36 -4.60 13.62
N ASN A 38 14.91 -5.73 13.18
CA ASN A 38 15.39 -5.81 11.79
C ASN A 38 14.21 -5.74 10.81
N PHE A 39 14.48 -5.50 9.52
CA PHE A 39 13.44 -5.27 8.54
C PHE A 39 12.43 -6.43 8.46
N THR A 40 12.93 -7.67 8.44
CA THR A 40 12.09 -8.87 8.36
C THR A 40 11.20 -9.04 9.58
N GLU A 41 11.72 -8.75 10.78
CA GLU A 41 10.95 -8.77 12.02
C GLU A 41 9.90 -7.69 12.10
N ALA A 42 10.26 -6.46 11.68
CA ALA A 42 9.33 -5.34 11.61
C ALA A 42 8.19 -5.64 10.63
N GLN A 43 8.51 -6.15 9.44
CA GLN A 43 7.53 -6.57 8.44
C GLN A 43 6.58 -7.64 8.99
N ARG A 44 7.13 -8.67 9.62
CA ARG A 44 6.33 -9.75 10.22
C ARG A 44 5.40 -9.19 11.30
N TYR A 45 5.90 -8.33 12.18
CA TYR A 45 5.09 -7.67 13.19
C TYR A 45 3.94 -6.88 12.57
N CYS A 46 4.22 -6.06 11.55
CA CYS A 46 3.19 -5.29 10.87
C CYS A 46 2.15 -6.16 10.18
N ARG A 47 2.53 -7.30 9.59
CA ARG A 47 1.59 -8.24 8.97
C ARG A 47 0.75 -9.02 9.99
N GLU A 48 1.27 -9.26 11.19
CA GLU A 48 0.53 -9.92 12.27
C GLU A 48 -0.48 -8.98 12.96
N LYS A 49 -0.16 -7.69 13.06
CA LYS A 49 -0.95 -6.71 13.84
C LYS A 49 -1.71 -5.69 13.00
N HIS A 50 -1.25 -5.43 11.78
CA HIS A 50 -1.73 -4.41 10.85
C HIS A 50 -1.82 -5.00 9.44
N LYS A 51 -1.53 -4.22 8.38
CA LYS A 51 -1.49 -4.71 6.99
C LYS A 51 -0.07 -5.07 6.57
N ASP A 52 0.86 -4.12 6.61
CA ASP A 52 2.29 -4.30 6.30
C ASP A 52 3.09 -3.10 6.84
N LEU A 53 4.41 -3.09 6.60
CA LEU A 53 5.21 -1.87 6.69
C LEU A 53 4.67 -0.81 5.72
N VAL A 54 4.85 0.47 6.08
CA VAL A 54 4.24 1.59 5.37
C VAL A 54 4.69 1.66 3.91
N THR A 55 3.72 1.77 3.01
CA THR A 55 3.93 2.32 1.68
C THR A 55 3.77 3.82 1.72
N VAL A 56 4.78 4.54 1.24
CA VAL A 56 4.71 5.99 1.09
C VAL A 56 4.52 6.30 -0.38
N ASP A 57 3.29 6.70 -0.73
CA ASP A 57 2.88 6.95 -2.11
C ASP A 57 2.75 8.43 -2.48
N SER A 58 2.96 9.30 -1.49
CA SER A 58 2.67 10.73 -1.63
C SER A 58 3.34 11.55 -0.54
N MET A 59 3.44 12.85 -0.78
CA MET A 59 3.96 13.81 0.19
C MET A 59 3.01 13.96 1.38
N GLU A 60 1.71 13.74 1.17
CA GLU A 60 0.69 13.71 2.22
C GLU A 60 1.00 12.64 3.26
N VAL A 61 1.34 11.43 2.81
CA VAL A 61 1.76 10.34 3.72
C VAL A 61 3.03 10.74 4.47
N MET A 62 4.04 11.28 3.80
CA MET A 62 5.27 11.73 4.48
C MET A 62 5.01 12.77 5.57
N LYS A 63 4.16 13.77 5.30
CA LYS A 63 3.78 14.79 6.29
C LYS A 63 3.07 14.16 7.50
N ILE A 64 2.20 13.17 7.27
CA ILE A 64 1.52 12.45 8.36
C ILE A 64 2.55 11.71 9.22
N LEU A 65 3.48 10.98 8.60
CA LEU A 65 4.51 10.24 9.32
C LEU A 65 5.40 11.19 10.13
N ASN A 66 5.84 12.29 9.53
CA ASN A 66 6.70 13.28 10.19
C ASN A 66 6.00 13.94 11.39
N ASN A 67 4.71 14.25 11.28
CA ASN A 67 3.93 14.81 12.40
C ASN A 67 3.62 13.78 13.49
N THR A 68 3.69 12.49 13.19
CA THR A 68 3.43 11.39 14.14
C THR A 68 4.69 11.01 14.92
N ALA A 69 5.87 11.30 14.36
CA ALA A 69 7.13 11.00 15.00
C ALA A 69 7.37 11.90 16.22
N ASP A 70 7.59 11.26 17.36
CA ASP A 70 8.05 11.86 18.61
C ASP A 70 9.56 11.62 18.70
N LEU A 71 10.32 12.69 18.47
CA LEU A 71 11.78 12.61 18.44
C LEU A 71 12.36 12.23 19.80
N ASP A 72 11.67 12.52 20.91
CA ASP A 72 12.13 12.22 22.27
C ASP A 72 12.03 10.72 22.60
N MET A 73 11.20 9.98 21.85
CA MET A 73 11.04 8.54 22.03
C MET A 73 12.13 7.69 21.37
N PHE A 74 13.02 8.29 20.58
CA PHE A 74 14.16 7.58 20.01
C PHE A 74 15.29 7.44 21.04
N TYR A 75 15.55 6.21 21.48
CA TYR A 75 16.51 5.88 22.55
C TYR A 75 17.98 6.30 22.31
N SER A 76 18.35 6.79 21.13
CA SER A 76 19.71 7.31 20.88
C SER A 76 19.73 8.43 19.84
N ASN A 77 20.63 9.41 20.04
CA ASN A 77 20.76 10.63 19.21
C ASN A 77 21.12 10.39 17.72
N ASN A 78 21.23 9.14 17.27
CA ASN A 78 21.43 8.76 15.86
C ASN A 78 20.37 7.76 15.34
N SER A 79 19.32 7.49 16.13
CA SER A 79 18.32 6.46 15.85
C SER A 79 16.98 7.00 15.36
N TYR A 80 16.86 8.27 14.95
CA TYR A 80 15.63 8.91 14.41
C TYR A 80 15.09 8.28 13.10
N ARG A 81 15.49 7.04 12.81
CA ARG A 81 15.23 6.29 11.60
C ARG A 81 14.20 5.21 11.91
N ALA A 82 13.18 5.12 11.07
CA ALA A 82 12.24 4.02 11.11
C ALA A 82 12.12 3.32 9.76
N TRP A 83 12.07 1.99 9.78
CA TRP A 83 11.85 1.18 8.58
C TRP A 83 10.54 1.56 7.89
N THR A 84 10.65 1.78 6.58
CA THR A 84 9.51 1.84 5.66
C THR A 84 9.31 0.46 5.03
N GLY A 85 8.27 0.29 4.21
CA GLY A 85 8.08 -0.94 3.43
C GLY A 85 8.97 -1.02 2.19
N LEU A 86 9.78 0.00 1.88
CA LEU A 86 10.60 0.03 0.68
C LEU A 86 11.89 -0.77 0.89
N TYR A 87 12.18 -1.65 -0.06
CA TYR A 87 13.39 -2.46 -0.08
C TYR A 87 13.87 -2.69 -1.52
N HIS A 88 15.17 -2.94 -1.66
CA HIS A 88 15.86 -3.20 -2.90
C HIS A 88 15.93 -4.72 -3.15
N LEU A 89 15.54 -5.15 -4.35
CA LEU A 89 15.69 -6.54 -4.79
C LEU A 89 17.01 -6.75 -5.54
N PRO A 90 17.80 -7.80 -5.23
CA PRO A 90 18.93 -8.17 -6.04
C PRO A 90 18.48 -8.67 -7.42
N ASN A 91 19.14 -8.20 -8.48
CA ASN A 91 18.89 -8.56 -9.88
C ASN A 91 17.41 -8.51 -10.34
N PRO A 92 16.72 -7.36 -10.23
CA PRO A 92 15.27 -7.27 -10.41
C PRO A 92 14.82 -7.14 -11.87
N TRP A 93 15.65 -7.62 -12.82
CA TRP A 93 15.30 -7.62 -14.23
C TRP A 93 14.04 -8.46 -14.46
N ARG A 94 13.03 -7.83 -15.03
CA ARG A 94 11.73 -8.45 -15.29
C ARG A 94 11.22 -8.04 -16.65
N TRP A 95 10.41 -8.91 -17.22
CA TRP A 95 9.70 -8.64 -18.46
C TRP A 95 8.41 -7.88 -18.18
N SER A 96 8.06 -6.96 -19.08
CA SER A 96 6.83 -6.16 -19.03
C SER A 96 5.58 -7.04 -19.02
N LEU A 97 5.56 -8.08 -19.85
CA LEU A 97 4.46 -9.03 -19.92
C LEU A 97 4.46 -9.92 -18.67
N SER A 98 3.49 -9.70 -17.79
CA SER A 98 3.42 -10.35 -16.47
C SER A 98 2.74 -11.72 -16.45
N ASP A 99 2.15 -12.15 -17.58
CA ASP A 99 1.48 -13.46 -17.66
C ASP A 99 2.51 -14.59 -17.58
N THR A 100 2.58 -15.27 -16.44
CA THR A 100 3.55 -16.33 -16.19
C THR A 100 3.29 -17.59 -17.02
N SER A 101 2.06 -17.79 -17.51
CA SER A 101 1.72 -18.95 -18.35
C SER A 101 2.33 -18.87 -19.75
N PHE A 102 2.74 -17.67 -20.17
CA PHE A 102 3.43 -17.44 -21.44
C PHE A 102 4.87 -18.00 -21.45
N TYR A 103 5.51 -18.10 -20.29
CA TYR A 103 6.92 -18.47 -20.16
C TYR A 103 7.10 -19.94 -19.79
N LYS A 104 8.01 -20.62 -20.48
CA LYS A 104 8.56 -21.91 -20.05
C LYS A 104 9.69 -21.71 -19.03
N PRO A 105 10.03 -22.74 -18.24
CA PRO A 105 11.15 -22.66 -17.30
C PRO A 105 12.44 -22.18 -17.98
N GLY A 106 13.04 -21.12 -17.44
CA GLY A 106 14.30 -20.54 -17.93
C GLY A 106 14.14 -19.46 -19.01
N GLU A 107 12.98 -19.32 -19.64
CA GLU A 107 12.76 -18.31 -20.70
C GLU A 107 12.82 -16.86 -20.17
N THR A 108 12.54 -16.66 -18.88
CA THR A 108 12.66 -15.34 -18.23
C THR A 108 14.11 -14.90 -18.02
N GLU A 109 15.07 -15.82 -18.10
CA GLU A 109 16.48 -15.60 -17.80
C GLU A 109 17.34 -15.33 -19.04
N PHE A 110 16.78 -15.48 -20.25
CA PHE A 110 17.52 -15.20 -21.48
C PHE A 110 17.97 -13.73 -21.52
N ARG A 111 19.27 -13.50 -21.77
CA ARG A 111 19.87 -12.18 -21.90
C ARG A 111 20.79 -12.15 -23.11
N GLN A 112 20.71 -11.09 -23.90
CA GLN A 112 21.60 -10.84 -25.04
C GLN A 112 22.27 -9.46 -24.92
N TRP A 113 22.86 -9.19 -23.76
CA TRP A 113 23.55 -7.93 -23.48
C TRP A 113 24.75 -7.71 -24.42
N ALA A 114 24.97 -6.46 -24.81
CA ALA A 114 26.22 -6.05 -25.43
C ALA A 114 27.40 -6.19 -24.43
N SER A 115 28.63 -6.20 -24.95
CA SER A 115 29.82 -6.23 -24.09
C SER A 115 29.84 -5.00 -23.17
N GLY A 116 30.01 -5.22 -21.86
CA GLY A 116 29.98 -4.16 -20.84
C GLY A 116 28.58 -3.71 -20.41
N GLN A 117 27.53 -4.37 -20.88
CA GLN A 117 26.14 -4.14 -20.46
C GLN A 117 25.63 -5.28 -19.54
N PRO A 118 24.64 -5.03 -18.67
CA PRO A 118 24.10 -3.71 -18.35
C PRO A 118 25.14 -2.86 -17.60
N ASP A 119 25.27 -1.60 -17.99
CA ASP A 119 26.15 -0.67 -17.29
C ASP A 119 25.53 -0.18 -15.98
N ALA A 120 26.39 0.18 -15.03
CA ALA A 120 25.99 0.68 -13.72
C ALA A 120 25.67 2.19 -13.72
N ARG A 121 25.61 2.85 -14.90
CA ARG A 121 25.44 4.32 -14.97
C ARG A 121 24.01 4.75 -14.68
N TYR A 122 23.04 3.89 -14.97
CA TYR A 122 21.62 4.20 -14.79
C TYR A 122 21.10 3.56 -13.50
N SER A 123 20.27 4.34 -12.79
CA SER A 123 19.67 4.05 -11.48
C SER A 123 18.94 2.70 -11.38
N ASP A 124 18.36 2.43 -10.20
CA ASP A 124 17.52 1.27 -9.90
C ASP A 124 16.41 1.04 -10.92
N LYS A 125 15.92 2.13 -11.54
CA LYS A 125 14.97 2.08 -12.63
C LYS A 125 15.67 2.34 -13.97
N THR A 126 15.86 1.27 -14.74
CA THR A 126 16.44 1.33 -16.08
C THR A 126 15.67 0.41 -17.02
N CYS A 127 15.64 0.79 -18.29
CA CYS A 127 14.84 0.13 -19.30
C CYS A 127 15.75 -0.39 -20.41
N THR A 128 15.38 -1.49 -21.06
CA THR A 128 16.27 -2.16 -22.01
C THR A 128 15.96 -1.78 -23.44
N GLY A 129 16.96 -1.25 -24.12
CA GLY A 129 16.96 -1.06 -25.56
C GLY A 129 17.65 -2.22 -26.30
N MET A 130 17.30 -2.40 -27.56
CA MET A 130 17.99 -3.28 -28.51
C MET A 130 18.49 -2.46 -29.70
N GLY A 131 19.75 -2.71 -30.09
CA GLY A 131 20.38 -2.12 -31.26
C GLY A 131 20.19 -2.93 -32.55
N PRO A 132 20.67 -2.40 -33.69
CA PRO A 132 20.58 -3.09 -34.99
C PRO A 132 21.42 -4.37 -35.07
N ASP A 133 22.43 -4.51 -34.20
CA ASP A 133 23.23 -5.71 -34.01
C ASP A 133 22.50 -6.82 -33.21
N GLY A 134 21.29 -6.53 -32.71
CA GLY A 134 20.50 -7.44 -31.89
C GLY A 134 21.01 -7.57 -30.45
N LEU A 135 21.99 -6.75 -30.04
CA LEU A 135 22.50 -6.71 -28.68
C LEU A 135 21.71 -5.70 -27.83
N TRP A 136 21.65 -5.98 -26.53
CA TRP A 136 20.86 -5.20 -25.58
C TRP A 136 21.73 -4.25 -24.79
N PHE A 137 21.15 -3.13 -24.40
CA PHE A 137 21.76 -2.15 -23.51
C PHE A 137 20.70 -1.62 -22.55
N ASN A 138 21.11 -1.21 -21.35
CA ASN A 138 20.22 -0.52 -20.44
C ASN A 138 20.37 1.00 -20.63
N ASP A 139 19.26 1.70 -20.48
CA ASP A 139 19.17 3.14 -20.73
C ASP A 139 18.17 3.78 -19.74
N ASP A 140 18.17 5.11 -19.65
CA ASP A 140 17.17 5.86 -18.91
C ASP A 140 15.79 5.56 -19.52
N CYS A 141 14.83 5.15 -18.69
CA CYS A 141 13.46 4.87 -19.13
C CYS A 141 12.76 6.08 -19.77
N ASN A 142 13.30 7.30 -19.60
CA ASN A 142 12.83 8.54 -20.22
C ASN A 142 13.50 8.85 -21.58
N SER A 143 14.51 8.08 -21.99
CA SER A 143 15.02 8.12 -23.37
C SER A 143 13.90 7.81 -24.35
N ARG A 144 14.00 8.32 -25.59
CA ARG A 144 12.91 8.23 -26.58
C ARG A 144 13.34 7.56 -27.90
N PRO A 145 13.84 6.30 -27.90
CA PRO A 145 14.04 5.53 -29.13
C PRO A 145 12.69 5.11 -29.76
N TYR A 146 12.76 4.38 -30.88
CA TYR A 146 11.59 3.72 -31.45
C TYR A 146 11.14 2.56 -30.55
N THR A 147 10.02 1.92 -30.89
CA THR A 147 9.45 0.84 -30.07
C THR A 147 9.15 -0.37 -30.93
N VAL A 148 9.38 -1.57 -30.40
CA VAL A 148 8.80 -2.80 -30.95
C VAL A 148 7.67 -3.24 -30.03
N CYS A 149 6.52 -3.61 -30.59
CA CYS A 149 5.46 -4.28 -29.85
C CYS A 149 5.42 -5.77 -30.19
N ALA A 150 4.93 -6.59 -29.26
CA ALA A 150 4.69 -8.00 -29.45
C ALA A 150 3.19 -8.30 -29.47
N ASP A 151 2.80 -9.20 -30.38
CA ASP A 151 1.49 -9.83 -30.42
C ASP A 151 1.64 -11.30 -30.04
N VAL A 152 1.00 -11.72 -28.95
CA VAL A 152 1.11 -13.07 -28.39
C VAL A 152 -0.17 -13.86 -28.65
N ARG A 153 -0.03 -15.09 -29.16
CA ARG A 153 -1.14 -16.04 -29.38
C ARG A 153 -0.71 -17.42 -28.91
N GLY A 154 -1.02 -17.76 -27.66
CA GLY A 154 -0.48 -18.96 -27.01
C GLY A 154 1.04 -18.84 -26.87
N SER A 155 1.79 -19.80 -27.44
CA SER A 155 3.25 -19.75 -27.45
C SER A 155 3.83 -18.95 -28.62
N ASP A 156 3.04 -18.62 -29.64
CA ASP A 156 3.50 -17.91 -30.83
C ASP A 156 3.54 -16.40 -30.57
N VAL A 157 4.61 -15.77 -31.04
CA VAL A 157 4.83 -14.33 -30.91
C VAL A 157 5.26 -13.71 -32.24
N THR A 158 4.66 -12.59 -32.60
CA THR A 158 5.08 -11.74 -33.72
C THR A 158 5.46 -10.36 -33.23
N PHE A 159 6.37 -9.70 -33.94
CA PHE A 159 6.94 -8.41 -33.55
C PHE A 159 6.65 -7.34 -34.61
N VAL A 160 6.31 -6.13 -34.16
CA VAL A 160 5.95 -5.00 -35.04
C VAL A 160 6.75 -3.77 -34.63
N LEU A 161 7.49 -3.19 -35.57
CA LEU A 161 8.19 -1.92 -35.35
C LEU A 161 7.21 -0.75 -35.42
N ILE A 162 7.18 0.06 -34.37
CA ILE A 162 6.42 1.30 -34.25
C ILE A 162 7.38 2.48 -34.42
N LYS A 163 7.23 3.21 -35.53
CA LYS A 163 8.08 4.35 -35.89
C LYS A 163 7.68 5.65 -35.19
N THR A 164 7.51 5.58 -33.87
CA THR A 164 7.22 6.73 -33.00
C THR A 164 8.19 6.73 -31.83
N PHE A 165 8.76 7.89 -31.52
CA PHE A 165 9.68 8.05 -30.39
C PHE A 165 8.90 8.13 -29.08
N MET A 166 9.15 7.20 -28.16
CA MET A 166 8.41 7.07 -26.90
C MET A 166 9.36 6.78 -25.74
N THR A 167 9.07 7.33 -24.57
CA THR A 167 9.65 6.82 -23.32
C THR A 167 9.23 5.36 -23.11
N TRP A 168 9.98 4.60 -22.33
CA TRP A 168 9.64 3.19 -22.10
C TRP A 168 8.22 3.00 -21.52
N PRO A 169 7.74 3.82 -20.55
CA PRO A 169 6.37 3.72 -20.06
C PRO A 169 5.31 4.10 -21.11
N GLU A 170 5.58 5.10 -21.95
CA GLU A 170 4.70 5.44 -23.08
C GLU A 170 4.63 4.27 -24.08
N ALA A 171 5.77 3.68 -24.40
CA ALA A 171 5.90 2.53 -25.30
C ALA A 171 5.13 1.30 -24.79
N GLN A 172 5.31 0.96 -23.50
CA GLN A 172 4.54 -0.10 -22.83
C GLN A 172 3.03 0.16 -22.93
N SER A 173 2.60 1.38 -22.60
CA SER A 173 1.19 1.76 -22.61
C SER A 173 0.61 1.67 -24.01
N TYR A 174 1.37 2.12 -25.03
CA TYR A 174 0.99 2.00 -26.43
C TYR A 174 0.87 0.54 -26.87
N CYS A 175 1.87 -0.29 -26.59
CA CYS A 175 1.83 -1.71 -26.98
C CYS A 175 0.69 -2.46 -26.29
N ARG A 176 0.35 -2.16 -25.03
CA ARG A 176 -0.81 -2.78 -24.37
C ARG A 176 -2.17 -2.28 -24.89
N ALA A 177 -2.21 -1.08 -25.45
CA ALA A 177 -3.43 -0.52 -26.04
C ALA A 177 -3.70 -1.06 -27.45
N HIS A 178 -2.65 -1.37 -28.22
CA HIS A 178 -2.75 -1.71 -29.65
C HIS A 178 -2.29 -3.14 -30.01
N HIS A 179 -1.54 -3.79 -29.12
CA HIS A 179 -0.93 -5.11 -29.28
C HIS A 179 -1.06 -5.88 -27.95
N THR A 180 -0.18 -6.86 -27.66
CA THR A 180 -0.15 -7.51 -26.34
C THR A 180 0.67 -6.71 -25.32
N ASP A 181 1.96 -6.48 -25.57
CA ASP A 181 2.87 -5.73 -24.69
C ASP A 181 4.17 -5.38 -25.46
N LEU A 182 5.14 -4.73 -24.82
CA LEU A 182 6.52 -4.73 -25.26
C LEU A 182 7.07 -6.18 -25.31
N PRO A 183 8.01 -6.48 -26.22
CA PRO A 183 8.47 -7.84 -26.45
C PRO A 183 9.24 -8.41 -25.26
N SER A 184 8.80 -9.57 -24.80
CA SER A 184 9.63 -10.49 -24.03
C SER A 184 10.45 -11.35 -24.96
N VAL A 185 11.78 -11.23 -24.92
CA VAL A 185 12.68 -12.00 -25.78
C VAL A 185 13.15 -13.24 -25.03
N ARG A 186 12.56 -14.40 -25.35
CA ARG A 186 12.71 -15.63 -24.55
C ARG A 186 13.90 -16.49 -24.95
N ASN A 187 14.44 -16.27 -26.15
CA ASN A 187 15.53 -17.06 -26.72
C ASN A 187 16.16 -16.33 -27.92
N MET A 188 17.26 -16.89 -28.45
CA MET A 188 17.99 -16.32 -29.59
C MET A 188 17.13 -16.23 -30.87
N ALA A 189 16.22 -17.18 -31.11
CA ALA A 189 15.37 -17.15 -32.31
C ALA A 189 14.40 -15.96 -32.28
N GLU A 190 13.83 -15.64 -31.12
CA GLU A 190 13.04 -14.42 -30.94
C GLU A 190 13.90 -13.16 -31.02
N ASN A 191 15.12 -13.18 -30.47
CA ASN A 191 16.05 -12.06 -30.57
C ASN A 191 16.33 -11.68 -32.04
N GLN A 192 16.56 -12.69 -32.89
CA GLN A 192 16.76 -12.52 -34.32
C GLN A 192 15.51 -11.99 -35.04
N LYS A 193 14.31 -12.43 -34.63
CA LYS A 193 13.05 -11.91 -35.17
C LYS A 193 12.84 -10.43 -34.81
N VAL A 194 13.15 -10.04 -33.56
CA VAL A 194 13.11 -8.62 -33.15
C VAL A 194 14.15 -7.84 -33.96
N GLN A 195 15.40 -8.30 -34.03
CA GLN A 195 16.45 -7.67 -34.82
C GLN A 195 16.04 -7.45 -36.29
N ALA A 196 15.37 -8.43 -36.90
CA ALA A 196 14.91 -8.33 -38.28
C ALA A 196 13.88 -7.20 -38.49
N VAL A 197 13.04 -6.90 -37.50
CA VAL A 197 12.07 -5.78 -37.58
C VAL A 197 12.67 -4.43 -37.16
N VAL A 198 13.74 -4.44 -36.34
CA VAL A 198 14.44 -3.23 -35.88
C VAL A 198 15.12 -2.49 -37.03
N GLY A 199 15.75 -3.23 -37.95
CA GLY A 199 16.52 -2.64 -39.05
C GLY A 199 17.76 -1.91 -38.52
N LEU A 200 17.92 -0.62 -38.84
CA LEU A 200 19.05 0.23 -38.40
C LEU A 200 18.75 1.06 -37.13
N ASN A 201 17.63 0.79 -36.47
CA ASN A 201 17.12 1.62 -35.38
C ASN A 201 17.59 1.14 -34.00
N LEU A 202 17.47 2.02 -33.01
CA LEU A 202 17.41 1.65 -31.61
C LEU A 202 15.94 1.53 -31.20
N VAL A 203 15.60 0.47 -30.47
CA VAL A 203 14.21 0.23 -30.04
C VAL A 203 14.12 -0.16 -28.57
N TRP A 204 12.98 0.10 -27.94
CA TRP A 204 12.62 -0.52 -26.67
C TRP A 204 12.23 -1.99 -26.81
N ILE A 205 12.65 -2.81 -25.85
CA ILE A 205 12.08 -4.12 -25.56
C ILE A 205 11.46 -4.15 -24.15
N GLY A 206 10.74 -5.23 -23.82
CA GLY A 206 9.97 -5.32 -22.58
C GLY A 206 10.80 -5.59 -21.32
N LEU A 207 12.13 -5.75 -21.43
CA LEU A 207 12.96 -5.96 -20.25
C LEU A 207 13.17 -4.62 -19.54
N PHE A 208 12.96 -4.63 -18.23
CA PHE A 208 13.23 -3.47 -17.39
C PHE A 208 13.70 -3.92 -16.01
N ARG A 209 14.45 -3.04 -15.36
CA ARG A 209 14.85 -3.16 -13.97
C ARG A 209 14.17 -2.04 -13.21
N ASP A 210 13.51 -2.40 -12.13
CA ASP A 210 13.12 -1.45 -11.09
C ASP A 210 13.30 -2.15 -9.75
N SER A 211 14.43 -1.82 -9.12
CA SER A 211 14.94 -2.53 -7.95
C SER A 211 14.19 -2.24 -6.67
N TRP A 212 13.45 -1.13 -6.63
CA TRP A 212 12.67 -0.76 -5.46
C TRP A 212 11.32 -1.45 -5.45
N LYS A 213 11.00 -2.07 -4.32
CA LYS A 213 9.71 -2.70 -4.07
C LYS A 213 9.17 -2.30 -2.72
N TRP A 214 7.86 -2.12 -2.68
CA TRP A 214 7.11 -2.02 -1.44
C TRP A 214 6.76 -3.42 -0.96
N SER A 215 6.96 -3.69 0.33
CA SER A 215 6.70 -4.99 0.95
C SER A 215 5.26 -5.45 0.83
N ASP A 216 4.32 -4.51 0.70
CA ASP A 216 2.89 -4.79 0.51
C ASP A 216 2.50 -5.10 -0.95
N GLY A 217 3.46 -5.06 -1.88
CA GLY A 217 3.26 -5.28 -3.31
C GLY A 217 2.69 -4.08 -4.09
N SER A 218 2.55 -2.92 -3.46
CA SER A 218 2.11 -1.70 -4.14
C SER A 218 3.14 -1.21 -5.17
N ASN A 219 2.65 -0.49 -6.19
CA ASN A 219 3.44 -0.06 -7.35
C ASN A 219 3.65 1.46 -7.38
N SER A 220 3.77 2.10 -6.22
CA SER A 220 4.04 3.53 -6.13
C SER A 220 5.43 3.87 -6.66
N SER A 221 5.51 4.91 -7.51
CA SER A 221 6.75 5.51 -7.98
C SER A 221 7.17 6.77 -7.22
N PHE A 222 6.46 7.12 -6.14
CA PHE A 222 6.83 8.23 -5.28
C PHE A 222 8.19 7.96 -4.64
N SER A 223 9.04 8.98 -4.59
CA SER A 223 10.34 8.90 -3.94
C SER A 223 10.59 10.14 -3.07
N PHE A 224 11.20 9.92 -1.91
CA PHE A 224 11.57 10.99 -0.99
C PHE A 224 12.99 10.79 -0.44
N TRP A 225 13.91 10.45 -1.34
CA TRP A 225 15.31 10.23 -1.02
C TRP A 225 15.99 11.48 -0.47
N LYS A 226 16.89 11.27 0.49
CA LYS A 226 17.83 12.28 0.94
C LYS A 226 18.81 12.64 -0.18
N ASN A 227 19.40 13.83 -0.11
CA ASN A 227 20.40 14.23 -1.09
C ASN A 227 21.60 13.27 -1.07
N GLY A 228 22.00 12.78 -2.25
CA GLY A 228 23.06 11.77 -2.40
C GLY A 228 22.62 10.33 -2.10
N GLN A 229 21.33 10.09 -1.90
CA GLN A 229 20.74 8.75 -1.80
C GLN A 229 19.86 8.48 -3.04
N PRO A 230 19.72 7.21 -3.46
CA PRO A 230 20.38 6.02 -2.91
C PRO A 230 21.92 6.02 -3.15
N ASP A 231 22.71 5.45 -2.23
CA ASP A 231 24.17 5.28 -2.38
C ASP A 231 24.50 3.95 -3.06
N TYR A 232 24.59 4.03 -4.38
CA TYR A 232 24.81 2.89 -5.26
C TYR A 232 26.17 2.20 -5.12
N ASN A 233 27.12 2.78 -4.38
CA ASN A 233 28.42 2.14 -4.15
C ASN A 233 28.40 1.18 -2.95
N ASN A 234 27.32 1.20 -2.15
CA ASN A 234 27.20 0.42 -0.92
C ASN A 234 26.20 -0.73 -1.08
N GLY A 235 26.59 -1.76 -1.83
CA GLY A 235 25.72 -2.89 -2.21
C GLY A 235 25.18 -3.79 -1.07
N ASN A 236 25.45 -3.46 0.20
CA ASN A 236 24.92 -4.17 1.38
C ASN A 236 23.64 -3.53 1.95
N GLU A 237 23.22 -2.37 1.46
CA GLU A 237 22.11 -1.59 2.02
C GLU A 237 20.85 -1.73 1.18
N THR A 238 20.05 -2.78 1.45
CA THR A 238 18.89 -3.11 0.62
C THR A 238 17.55 -2.75 1.25
N CYS A 239 17.51 -2.06 2.39
CA CYS A 239 16.26 -1.68 3.06
C CYS A 239 16.23 -0.19 3.36
N VAL A 240 15.05 0.42 3.35
CA VAL A 240 14.93 1.89 3.42
C VAL A 240 14.32 2.33 4.74
N ALA A 241 15.01 3.24 5.41
CA ALA A 241 14.49 3.92 6.59
C ALA A 241 14.19 5.40 6.30
N ALA A 242 13.13 5.92 6.91
CA ALA A 242 12.84 7.35 6.92
C ALA A 242 13.58 8.01 8.10
N ASP A 243 14.38 9.04 7.85
CA ASP A 243 15.10 9.80 8.88
C ASP A 243 14.28 11.01 9.35
N PHE A 244 13.62 10.89 10.50
CA PHE A 244 12.77 11.95 11.07
C PHE A 244 13.53 13.16 11.57
N SER A 245 14.85 13.08 11.77
CA SER A 245 15.67 14.29 11.98
C SER A 245 15.78 15.16 10.72
N GLN A 246 15.46 14.58 9.56
CA GLN A 246 15.50 15.21 8.24
C GLN A 246 14.13 15.13 7.55
N SER A 247 13.06 15.43 8.30
CA SER A 247 11.68 15.46 7.80
C SER A 247 11.18 14.13 7.20
N GLY A 248 11.81 13.01 7.56
CA GLY A 248 11.49 11.68 7.05
C GLY A 248 12.11 11.36 5.70
N ALA A 249 13.11 12.12 5.23
CA ALA A 249 13.84 11.79 4.01
C ALA A 249 14.45 10.38 4.09
N TRP A 250 14.45 9.67 2.97
CA TRP A 250 14.81 8.26 2.91
C TRP A 250 16.30 8.06 2.70
N GLU A 251 16.82 7.02 3.32
CA GLU A 251 18.18 6.52 3.14
C GLU A 251 18.21 5.00 3.30
N GLU A 252 19.16 4.38 2.61
CA GLU A 252 19.36 2.94 2.62
C GLU A 252 20.13 2.50 3.87
N TRP A 253 19.84 1.28 4.31
CA TRP A 253 20.52 0.63 5.42
C TRP A 253 20.51 -0.90 5.26
N PRO A 254 21.48 -1.61 5.85
CA PRO A 254 21.46 -3.07 5.91
C PRO A 254 20.19 -3.58 6.60
N CYS A 255 19.49 -4.53 5.98
CA CYS A 255 18.19 -5.00 6.43
C CYS A 255 18.22 -5.72 7.79
N ASP A 256 19.40 -6.21 8.21
CA ASP A 256 19.64 -6.89 9.48
C ASP A 256 19.79 -5.91 10.67
N MET A 257 19.94 -4.61 10.40
CA MET A 257 20.00 -3.60 11.45
C MET A 257 18.66 -3.40 12.15
N GLU A 258 18.72 -3.26 13.48
CA GLU A 258 17.53 -2.99 14.27
C GLU A 258 17.18 -1.50 14.27
N ARG A 259 15.95 -1.16 13.85
CA ARG A 259 15.42 0.20 13.86
C ARG A 259 13.98 0.23 14.33
N ALA A 260 13.51 1.42 14.72
CA ALA A 260 12.08 1.69 14.79
C ALA A 260 11.42 1.32 13.45
N PHE A 261 10.10 1.19 13.41
CA PHE A 261 9.42 0.79 12.18
C PHE A 261 8.01 1.35 12.09
N ILE A 262 7.53 1.50 10.86
CA ILE A 262 6.23 2.11 10.58
C ILE A 262 5.33 1.07 9.94
N CYS A 263 4.26 0.71 10.62
CA CYS A 263 3.20 -0.10 10.03
C CYS A 263 2.11 0.80 9.44
N TYR A 264 1.38 0.26 8.47
CA TYR A 264 0.10 0.82 8.07
C TYR A 264 -0.99 -0.25 8.08
N GLY A 265 -2.23 0.18 8.21
CA GLY A 265 -3.38 -0.74 8.21
C GLY A 265 -4.69 0.00 8.04
N PRO A 266 -5.81 -0.73 7.88
CA PRO A 266 -7.13 -0.10 7.90
C PRO A 266 -7.36 0.55 9.26
N VAL A 267 -8.12 1.64 9.28
CA VAL A 267 -8.58 2.25 10.54
C VAL A 267 -9.32 1.20 11.36
N VAL A 268 -8.73 0.74 12.46
CA VAL A 268 -9.34 -0.27 13.33
C VAL A 268 -10.44 0.40 14.15
N SER A 269 -11.67 0.20 13.71
CA SER A 269 -12.85 0.72 14.40
C SER A 269 -13.38 -0.32 15.39
N ASN A 270 -13.22 -0.08 16.69
CA ASN A 270 -13.79 -0.92 17.74
C ASN A 270 -15.30 -0.72 17.82
N LYS A 271 -16.06 -1.82 17.65
CA LYS A 271 -17.52 -1.80 17.75
C LYS A 271 -17.94 -2.10 19.18
N VAL A 272 -18.38 -1.08 19.91
CA VAL A 272 -18.98 -1.23 21.24
C VAL A 272 -20.49 -1.32 21.12
N MET A 273 -21.07 -2.39 21.65
CA MET A 273 -22.53 -2.55 21.72
C MET A 273 -23.05 -1.92 23.01
N MET A 274 -23.80 -0.83 22.91
CA MET A 274 -24.45 -0.21 24.07
C MET A 274 -25.93 -0.52 24.11
N LYS A 275 -26.42 -0.95 25.28
CA LYS A 275 -27.87 -1.04 25.53
C LYS A 275 -28.36 0.27 26.13
N VAL A 276 -29.34 0.88 25.50
CA VAL A 276 -29.90 2.16 25.95
C VAL A 276 -31.37 2.00 26.25
N LYS A 277 -31.82 2.62 27.34
CA LYS A 277 -33.23 2.66 27.73
C LYS A 277 -33.79 4.04 27.43
N PHE A 278 -34.99 4.08 26.85
CA PHE A 278 -35.71 5.32 26.59
C PHE A 278 -37.15 5.22 27.07
N GLU A 279 -37.68 6.37 27.50
CA GLU A 279 -39.10 6.53 27.83
C GLU A 279 -39.81 7.21 26.65
N ASN A 280 -40.74 6.50 26.00
CA ASN A 280 -41.54 7.07 24.93
C ASN A 280 -42.73 7.84 25.51
N LYS A 281 -42.48 9.08 25.98
CA LYS A 281 -43.50 9.90 26.67
C LYS A 281 -44.60 10.43 25.74
N LYS A 282 -44.35 10.52 24.43
CA LYS A 282 -45.28 11.11 23.44
C LYS A 282 -45.84 10.09 22.44
N ASN A 283 -45.70 8.78 22.69
CA ASN A 283 -46.11 7.70 21.77
C ASN A 283 -45.59 7.92 20.33
N LEU A 284 -44.34 8.38 20.18
CA LEU A 284 -43.72 8.59 18.87
C LEU A 284 -43.57 7.25 18.13
N ASN A 285 -43.70 7.30 16.80
CA ASN A 285 -43.39 6.17 15.93
C ASN A 285 -41.86 5.99 15.83
N LEU A 286 -41.34 4.97 16.50
CA LEU A 286 -39.89 4.77 16.62
C LEU A 286 -39.25 4.08 15.42
N THR A 287 -40.05 3.55 14.48
CA THR A 287 -39.53 2.99 13.23
C THR A 287 -39.47 4.03 12.12
N ASP A 288 -39.93 5.26 12.38
CA ASP A 288 -39.79 6.38 11.46
C ASP A 288 -38.31 6.76 11.31
N PRO A 289 -37.76 6.79 10.08
CA PRO A 289 -36.37 7.15 9.84
C PRO A 289 -35.95 8.50 10.42
N ALA A 290 -36.81 9.53 10.35
CA ALA A 290 -36.51 10.86 10.86
C ALA A 290 -36.45 10.87 12.40
N VAL A 291 -37.31 10.08 13.05
CA VAL A 291 -37.27 9.90 14.51
C VAL A 291 -35.99 9.16 14.92
N MET A 292 -35.65 8.08 14.21
CA MET A 292 -34.42 7.32 14.46
C MET A 292 -33.15 8.17 14.30
N GLU A 293 -33.10 9.03 13.29
CA GLU A 293 -31.98 9.93 13.03
C GLU A 293 -31.88 11.02 14.12
N ALA A 294 -33.00 11.66 14.46
CA ALA A 294 -33.06 12.66 15.53
C ALA A 294 -32.59 12.09 16.88
N MET A 295 -32.96 10.83 17.17
CA MET A 295 -32.51 10.12 18.38
C MET A 295 -31.00 9.85 18.37
N LEU A 296 -30.42 9.43 17.24
CA LEU A 296 -28.96 9.26 17.13
C LEU A 296 -28.23 10.59 17.32
N LYS A 297 -28.77 11.69 16.77
CA LYS A 297 -28.20 13.04 16.92
C LYS A 297 -28.21 13.49 18.39
N GLN A 298 -29.31 13.30 19.09
CA GLN A 298 -29.40 13.60 20.53
C GLN A 298 -28.45 12.73 21.36
N LEU A 299 -28.35 11.44 21.04
CA LEU A 299 -27.43 10.54 21.74
C LEU A 299 -25.97 10.94 21.51
N LYS A 300 -25.60 11.29 20.27
CA LYS A 300 -24.24 11.79 19.95
C LYS A 300 -23.92 13.04 20.75
N GLN A 301 -24.84 14.00 20.86
CA GLN A 301 -24.66 15.19 21.69
C GLN A 301 -24.45 14.87 23.18
N LYS A 302 -25.21 13.91 23.73
CA LYS A 302 -25.03 13.50 25.13
C LYS A 302 -23.69 12.80 25.38
N LEU A 303 -23.26 11.94 24.46
CA LEU A 303 -21.97 11.26 24.56
C LEU A 303 -20.81 12.27 24.48
N ARG A 304 -20.92 13.28 23.59
CA ARG A 304 -19.96 14.40 23.52
C ARG A 304 -19.86 15.15 24.86
N ALA A 305 -20.99 15.47 25.48
CA ALA A 305 -21.02 16.15 26.78
C ALA A 305 -20.39 15.30 27.92
N GLN A 306 -20.23 14.00 27.72
CA GLN A 306 -19.55 13.08 28.65
C GLN A 306 -18.07 12.85 28.29
N GLY A 307 -17.50 13.64 27.38
CA GLY A 307 -16.08 13.59 27.02
C GLY A 307 -15.73 12.59 25.91
N LEU A 308 -16.72 12.08 25.17
CA LEU A 308 -16.48 11.13 24.07
C LEU A 308 -16.14 11.85 22.75
N ASP A 309 -15.15 11.34 22.01
CA ASP A 309 -14.56 11.94 20.80
C ASP A 309 -15.57 12.18 19.65
N ASP A 310 -15.30 13.20 18.83
CA ASP A 310 -16.17 13.62 17.72
C ASP A 310 -16.24 12.65 16.53
N ASN A 311 -15.19 11.84 16.36
CA ASN A 311 -15.04 10.89 15.26
C ASN A 311 -15.90 9.62 15.43
N ILE A 312 -16.74 9.57 16.46
CA ILE A 312 -17.61 8.43 16.72
C ILE A 312 -18.80 8.40 15.75
N LYS A 313 -19.00 7.23 15.17
CA LYS A 313 -20.16 6.92 14.32
C LYS A 313 -21.13 6.03 15.08
N LEU A 314 -22.39 6.47 15.17
CA LEU A 314 -23.47 5.72 15.82
C LEU A 314 -24.39 5.11 14.76
N SER A 315 -24.84 3.88 14.98
CA SER A 315 -25.86 3.25 14.16
C SER A 315 -26.76 2.31 14.96
N TRP A 316 -28.00 2.18 14.51
CA TRP A 316 -28.96 1.23 15.08
C TRP A 316 -28.61 -0.19 14.65
N ARG A 317 -28.64 -1.14 15.60
CA ARG A 317 -28.51 -2.56 15.28
C ARG A 317 -29.90 -3.18 15.13
N LYS A 318 -30.15 -3.81 13.99
CA LYS A 318 -31.26 -4.76 13.84
C LYS A 318 -30.92 -6.05 14.57
N GLN A 319 -31.85 -6.53 15.40
CA GLN A 319 -31.74 -7.84 16.02
C GLN A 319 -32.17 -8.95 15.05
N ALA A 320 -32.06 -10.22 15.47
CA ALA A 320 -32.39 -11.37 14.63
C ALA A 320 -33.85 -11.36 14.13
N ASP A 321 -34.75 -10.70 14.86
CA ASP A 321 -36.16 -10.52 14.49
C ASP A 321 -36.40 -9.32 13.53
N GLY A 322 -35.34 -8.69 13.04
CA GLY A 322 -35.39 -7.53 12.15
C GLY A 322 -35.73 -6.21 12.83
N LYS A 323 -36.04 -6.22 14.14
CA LYS A 323 -36.43 -5.03 14.89
C LYS A 323 -35.23 -4.38 15.58
N VAL A 324 -35.31 -3.06 15.72
CA VAL A 324 -34.35 -2.26 16.49
C VAL A 324 -34.85 -2.05 17.93
N PHE A 325 -36.17 -1.83 18.08
CA PHE A 325 -36.84 -1.46 19.32
C PHE A 325 -37.60 -2.64 19.94
N HIS A 326 -37.37 -2.89 21.23
CA HIS A 326 -38.07 -3.93 22.00
C HIS A 326 -38.71 -3.35 23.26
N LYS A 327 -39.96 -3.74 23.52
CA LYS A 327 -40.66 -3.39 24.77
C LYS A 327 -40.00 -4.11 25.94
N GLU A 328 -39.74 -3.36 27.02
CA GLU A 328 -39.19 -3.96 28.23
C GLU A 328 -40.31 -4.72 28.96
N ASP A 329 -40.26 -6.06 28.93
CA ASP A 329 -41.25 -6.90 29.58
C ASP A 329 -41.16 -6.81 31.12
N LYS A 330 -42.29 -6.48 31.76
CA LYS A 330 -42.39 -6.34 33.22
C LYS A 330 -42.02 -7.61 34.00
N LYS A 331 -42.10 -8.81 33.40
CA LYS A 331 -41.78 -10.10 34.04
C LYS A 331 -40.28 -10.31 34.24
N THR A 332 -39.44 -9.82 33.32
CA THR A 332 -37.97 -10.00 33.36
C THR A 332 -37.32 -9.15 34.45
N ASN A 333 -37.91 -7.99 34.75
CA ASN A 333 -37.43 -7.07 35.79
C ASN A 333 -37.63 -7.64 37.22
N LYS A 334 -38.69 -8.44 37.44
CA LYS A 334 -38.93 -9.14 38.71
C LYS A 334 -37.90 -10.24 38.98
N ARG A 335 -37.47 -10.97 37.94
CA ARG A 335 -36.42 -12.00 38.05
C ARG A 335 -35.02 -11.41 38.25
N ARG A 336 -34.75 -10.25 37.67
CA ARG A 336 -33.44 -9.59 37.76
C ARG A 336 -33.21 -8.88 39.10
N ARG A 337 -34.21 -8.17 39.64
CA ARG A 337 -34.13 -7.60 41.01
C ARG A 337 -33.88 -8.68 42.07
N LYS A 338 -34.52 -9.84 41.93
CA LYS A 338 -34.33 -10.99 42.84
C LYS A 338 -32.93 -11.62 42.78
N ARG A 339 -32.10 -11.28 41.79
CA ARG A 339 -30.74 -11.78 41.58
C ARG A 339 -29.65 -10.76 41.90
N GLU A 340 -30.05 -9.49 42.13
CA GLU A 340 -29.17 -8.40 42.59
C GLU A 340 -29.37 -8.13 44.11
N GLU A 341 -30.37 -8.77 44.75
CA GLU A 341 -30.64 -8.79 46.20
C GLU A 341 -30.12 -10.08 46.90
N LEU A 342 -29.48 -10.98 46.13
CA LEU A 342 -28.73 -12.16 46.58
C LEU A 342 -27.28 -11.97 46.16
#